data_AF-A0A934HLW6-F1
#
_entry.id   AF-A0A934HLW6-F1
#
_cell.length_a   1.000
_cell.length_b   1.000
_cell.length_c   1.000
_cell.angle_alpha   90.00
_cell.angle_beta   90.00
_cell.angle_gamma   90.00
#
_symmetry.space_group_name_H-M   'P 1'
#
loop_
_entity.id
_entity.type
_entity.pdbx_description
1 polymer ?
#
loop_
_entity_poly.entity_id
_entity_poly.type
_entity_poly.pdbx_seq_one_letter_code
_entity_poly.pdbx_strand_id
1 'polypeptide(L)' 'MKTIKYMDEEVIIKKGVDALLKELGPIEAIRFINMPREKRVESVKRHKQWQKLLDKEGFFNEVFAK' A
#
# COMPACT_ATOMS: atom_id res chain seq x y z
N MET A 1 -6.25 14.12 -26.22
CA MET A 1 -5.56 13.59 -25.02
C MET A 1 -4.06 13.72 -25.25
N LYS A 2 -3.31 14.37 -24.35
CA LYS A 2 -1.83 14.40 -24.46
C LYS A 2 -1.31 12.98 -24.22
N THR A 3 -0.60 12.43 -25.19
CA THR A 3 0.08 11.14 -25.05
C THR A 3 1.20 11.30 -24.03
N ILE A 4 1.02 10.70 -22.85
CA ILE A 4 2.07 10.67 -21.82
C ILE A 4 3.13 9.71 -22.34
N LYS A 5 4.25 10.24 -22.83
CA LYS A 5 5.42 9.44 -23.17
C LYS A 5 6.13 9.08 -21.88
N TYR A 6 5.96 7.84 -21.44
CA TYR A 6 6.72 7.31 -20.30
C TYR A 6 8.22 7.28 -20.64
N MET A 7 9.04 7.37 -19.59
CA MET A 7 10.46 7.09 -19.74
C MET A 7 10.66 5.61 -20.05
N ASP A 8 11.77 5.31 -20.71
CA ASP A 8 12.21 3.94 -20.94
C ASP A 8 12.38 3.18 -19.62
N GLU A 9 12.00 1.89 -19.62
CA GLU A 9 11.98 1.07 -18.40
C GLU A 9 13.37 0.92 -17.78
N GLU A 10 14.41 0.72 -18.59
CA GLU A 10 15.79 0.58 -18.09
C GLU A 10 16.25 1.89 -17.44
N VAL A 11 15.90 3.01 -18.05
CA VAL A 11 16.24 4.34 -17.53
C VAL A 11 15.52 4.60 -16.20
N ILE A 12 14.26 4.20 -16.07
CA ILE A 12 13.51 4.31 -14.82
C ILE A 12 14.14 3.45 -13.73
N ILE A 13 14.43 2.18 -14.04
CA ILE A 13 15.02 1.23 -13.08
C ILE A 13 16.34 1.77 -12.56
N LYS A 14 17.23 2.21 -13.46
CA LYS A 14 18.53 2.76 -13.08
C LYS A 14 18.40 3.98 -12.16
N LYS A 15 17.57 4.96 -12.56
CA LYS A 15 17.35 6.15 -11.73
C LYS A 15 16.74 5.82 -10.36
N GLY A 16 15.82 4.86 -10.33
CA GLY A 16 15.20 4.40 -9.08
C GLY A 16 16.21 3.76 -8.13
N VAL A 17 17.05 2.86 -8.65
CA VAL A 17 18.11 2.21 -7.86
C VAL A 17 19.12 3.26 -7.37
N ASP A 18 19.58 4.18 -8.22
CA ASP A 18 20.51 5.24 -7.84
C ASP A 18 19.95 6.12 -6.71
N ALA A 19 18.66 6.49 -6.78
CA ALA A 19 17.99 7.25 -5.74
C ALA A 19 17.89 6.46 -4.42
N LEU A 20 17.53 5.17 -4.48
CA LEU A 20 17.46 4.31 -3.29
C LEU A 20 18.82 4.15 -2.62
N LEU A 21 19.88 3.89 -3.42
CA LEU A 21 21.24 3.75 -2.90
C LEU A 21 21.74 5.04 -2.25
N LYS A 22 21.41 6.20 -2.84
CA LYS A 22 21.80 7.50 -2.31
C LYS A 22 21.14 7.80 -0.96
N GLU A 23 19.83 7.56 -0.84
CA GLU A 23 19.06 7.97 0.34
C GLU A 23 19.08 6.94 1.47
N LEU A 24 19.09 5.64 1.14
CA LEU A 24 18.98 4.56 2.12
C LEU A 24 20.33 3.85 2.37
N GLY A 25 21.30 4.02 1.49
CA GLY A 25 22.50 3.19 1.48
C GLY A 25 22.24 1.78 0.93
N PRO A 26 23.30 1.01 0.63
CA PRO A 26 23.18 -0.26 -0.09
C PRO A 26 22.39 -1.33 0.65
N ILE A 27 22.54 -1.43 1.97
CA ILE A 27 21.87 -2.47 2.77
C ILE A 27 20.36 -2.25 2.81
N GLU A 28 19.91 -1.04 3.19
CA GLU A 28 18.48 -0.75 3.28
C GLU A 28 17.82 -0.64 1.91
N ALA A 29 18.54 -0.18 0.87
CA ALA A 29 18.02 -0.19 -0.50
C ALA A 29 17.71 -1.62 -0.98
N ILE A 30 18.61 -2.57 -0.76
CA ILE A 30 18.39 -3.99 -1.11
C ILE A 30 17.24 -4.57 -0.29
N ARG A 31 17.18 -4.28 1.01
CA ARG A 31 16.07 -4.72 1.87
C ARG A 31 14.72 -4.17 1.38
N PHE A 32 14.66 -2.90 0.99
CA PHE A 32 13.46 -2.25 0.47
C PHE A 32 12.98 -2.91 -0.83
N ILE A 33 13.89 -3.15 -1.79
CA ILE A 33 13.57 -3.81 -3.06
C ILE A 33 12.99 -5.21 -2.84
N ASN A 34 13.53 -5.95 -1.86
CA ASN A 34 13.09 -7.30 -1.52
C ASN A 34 11.97 -7.35 -0.48
N MET A 35 11.48 -6.20 0.00
CA MET A 35 10.45 -6.17 1.02
C MET A 35 9.20 -6.83 0.46
N PRO A 36 8.66 -7.88 1.13
CA PRO A 36 7.46 -8.52 0.65
C PRO A 36 6.36 -7.47 0.63
N ARG A 37 5.80 -7.20 -0.56
CA ARG A 37 4.58 -6.40 -0.64
C ARG A 37 3.55 -7.08 0.26
N GLU A 38 2.93 -6.31 1.16
CA GLU A 38 1.81 -6.83 1.94
C GLU A 38 0.87 -7.53 0.98
N LYS A 39 0.70 -8.85 1.19
CA LYS A 39 -0.18 -9.63 0.34
C LYS A 39 -1.54 -8.96 0.42
N ARG A 40 -2.11 -8.61 -0.74
CA ARG A 40 -3.47 -8.11 -0.81
C ARG A 40 -4.35 -9.05 0.00
N VAL A 41 -4.88 -8.55 1.11
CA VAL A 41 -5.93 -9.26 1.84
C VAL A 41 -7.13 -9.28 0.90
N GLU A 42 -7.64 -10.47 0.63
CA GLU A 42 -8.84 -10.65 -0.19
C GLU A 42 -9.98 -9.78 0.40
N SER A 43 -10.76 -9.16 -0.49
CA SER A 43 -11.72 -8.12 -0.14
C SER A 43 -12.70 -8.54 0.97
N VAL A 44 -13.18 -9.79 0.97
CA VAL A 44 -14.07 -10.32 2.01
C VAL A 44 -13.34 -10.50 3.34
N LYS A 45 -12.11 -11.03 3.33
CA LYS A 45 -11.29 -11.12 4.56
C LYS A 45 -11.04 -9.76 5.18
N ARG A 46 -10.71 -8.75 4.37
CA ARG A 46 -10.51 -7.36 4.82
C ARG A 46 -11.81 -6.78 5.38
N HIS A 47 -12.94 -7.02 4.71
CA HIS A 47 -14.24 -6.54 5.19
C HIS A 47 -14.62 -7.18 6.54
N LYS A 48 -14.38 -8.48 6.71
CA LYS A 48 -14.62 -9.16 8.00
C LYS A 48 -13.74 -8.62 9.12
N GLN A 49 -12.47 -8.32 8.84
CA GLN A 49 -11.58 -7.69 9.82
C GLN A 49 -12.09 -6.31 10.22
N TRP A 50 -12.52 -5.49 9.25
CA TRP A 50 -13.14 -4.20 9.51
C TRP A 50 -14.44 -4.34 10.34
N GLN A 51 -15.33 -5.26 9.98
CA GLN A 51 -16.58 -5.51 10.73
C GLN A 51 -16.34 -5.88 12.19
N LYS A 52 -15.27 -6.63 12.50
CA LYS A 52 -14.91 -7.00 13.87
C LYS A 52 -14.51 -5.80 14.75
N LEU A 53 -14.12 -4.69 14.14
CA LEU A 53 -13.75 -3.46 14.84
C LEU A 53 -14.96 -2.55 15.10
N LEU A 54 -16.13 -2.89 14.58
CA LEU A 54 -17.33 -2.07 14.75
C LEU A 54 -18.03 -2.43 16.07
N ASP A 55 -18.42 -1.41 16.82
CA ASP A 55 -19.39 -1.56 17.90
C ASP A 55 -20.80 -1.57 17.32
N LYS A 56 -21.29 -2.79 17.06
CA LYS A 56 -22.65 -2.99 16.57
C LYS A 56 -23.66 -2.40 17.54
N GLU A 57 -23.54 -2.72 18.83
CA GLU A 57 -24.56 -2.34 19.81
C GLU A 57 -24.62 -0.82 19.98
N GLY A 58 -23.46 -0.16 20.07
CA GLY A 58 -23.36 1.30 20.10
C GLY A 58 -24.04 1.95 18.88
N PHE A 59 -23.70 1.50 17.68
CA PHE A 59 -24.30 2.04 16.46
C PHE A 59 -25.83 1.84 16.40
N PHE A 60 -26.32 0.64 16.75
CA PHE A 60 -27.75 0.37 16.75
C PHE A 60 -28.47 1.21 17.82
N ASN A 61 -27.87 1.39 18.99
CA ASN A 61 -28.42 2.27 20.02
C ASN A 61 -28.49 3.72 19.52
N GLU A 62 -27.47 4.24 18.84
CA GLU A 62 -27.50 5.61 18.30
C GLU A 62 -28.56 5.80 17.22
N VAL A 63 -28.70 4.85 16.29
CA VAL A 63 -29.61 4.99 15.14
C VAL A 63 -31.06 4.72 15.51
N PHE A 64 -31.29 3.79 16.44
CA PHE A 64 -32.64 3.31 16.79
C PHE A 64 -33.12 3.77 18.17
N ALA A 65 -32.32 4.50 18.95
CA ALA A 65 -32.83 5.20 20.13
C ALA A 65 -33.82 6.28 19.69
N LYS A 66 -35.04 6.18 20.22
CA LYS A 66 -36.08 7.21 20.14
C LYS A 66 -35.89 8.26 21.21
#